data_AF-A0A9E5JYN0-F1
#
_entry.id   AF-A0A9E5JYN0-F1
#
_cell.length_a   1.000
_cell.length_b   1.000
_cell.length_c   1.000
_cell.angle_alpha   90.00
_cell.angle_beta   90.00
_cell.angle_gamma   90.00
#
_symmetry.space_group_name_H-M   'P 1'
#
loop_
_entity.id
_entity.type
_entity.pdbx_description
1 polymer ?
#
loop_
_entity_poly.entity_id
_entity_poly.type
_entity_poly.pdbx_seq_one_letter_code
_entity_poly.pdbx_strand_id
1 'polypeptide(L)'
;MGKGCMTHLFGVQWENGWVLALVPLAPFLAWAIFRGKIGGGGPTLLPKILRRWAGTKTVVDRPRASRRSGGFWLGLGSAFALLALARPQWGTLEETVFDQSREVLIALDLSASMLADDVKPTRLARAKLLIGNLLDELQGERVGLAVFAGTSFLQVPLSSDYEVLRDILPGLDPSYLPQAGTDYAGMLHVANEAFGQSAAADRFLIILSDGEAHDTGWKTALAELKNKQVKIITLGIGTFAGALLPDPQGGVLKDERGAAVLSRLEPATLQELAQETGGSYREASNWVDLAGLIKETVDQGKTGDFSKSREARQAERFQWFLGPALLFLLISFALEIPSLPTRRRVAMGTTTTGEAALPPLLKKTTKLVAKKPASLETAKS
;
A
#
# COMPACT_ATOMS: atom_id res chain seq x y z
N MET A 1 5.93 -12.25 2.11
CA MET A 1 5.09 -12.67 0.95
C MET A 1 5.99 -13.25 -0.13
N GLY A 2 5.55 -14.34 -0.78
CA GLY A 2 6.39 -15.24 -1.57
C GLY A 2 7.07 -14.58 -2.76
N LYS A 3 8.37 -14.86 -2.93
CA LYS A 3 9.15 -14.51 -4.12
C LYS A 3 8.59 -15.31 -5.30
N GLY A 4 7.67 -14.71 -6.06
CA GLY A 4 7.23 -15.26 -7.34
C GLY A 4 8.45 -15.43 -8.25
N CYS A 5 8.57 -16.58 -8.90
CA CYS A 5 9.66 -16.87 -9.83
C CYS A 5 9.56 -15.92 -11.03
N MET A 6 10.28 -14.80 -10.96
CA MET A 6 10.31 -13.78 -12.00
C MET A 6 11.08 -14.32 -13.20
N THR A 7 10.38 -14.57 -14.29
CA THR A 7 11.00 -15.01 -15.55
C THR A 7 11.30 -13.78 -16.42
N HIS A 8 12.56 -13.61 -16.80
CA HIS A 8 12.98 -12.62 -17.77
C HIS A 8 12.84 -13.20 -19.19
N LEU A 9 12.00 -12.57 -20.03
CA LEU A 9 11.89 -12.90 -21.45
C LEU A 9 11.89 -11.62 -22.29
N PHE A 10 12.78 -11.52 -23.28
CA PHE A 10 12.89 -10.38 -24.21
C PHE A 10 13.01 -8.98 -23.55
N GLY A 11 13.72 -8.88 -22.42
CA GLY A 11 13.89 -7.60 -21.71
C GLY A 11 12.66 -7.12 -20.93
N VAL A 12 11.59 -7.93 -20.87
CA VAL A 12 10.37 -7.68 -20.09
C VAL A 12 10.38 -8.62 -18.87
N GLN A 13 10.09 -8.07 -17.68
CA GLN A 13 9.86 -8.89 -16.49
C GLN A 13 8.40 -9.33 -16.45
N TRP A 14 8.20 -10.62 -16.19
CA TRP A 14 6.87 -11.22 -16.06
C TRP A 14 6.71 -11.71 -14.63
N GLU A 15 5.75 -11.13 -13.90
CA GLU A 15 5.47 -11.52 -12.51
C GLU A 15 4.91 -12.95 -12.45
N ASN A 16 4.11 -13.32 -13.44
CA ASN A 16 3.48 -14.63 -13.58
C ASN A 16 4.02 -15.38 -14.80
N GLY A 17 5.31 -15.71 -14.80
CA GLY A 17 5.99 -16.38 -15.91
C GLY A 17 5.35 -17.70 -16.39
N TRP A 18 4.72 -18.43 -15.48
CA TRP A 18 4.01 -19.68 -15.78
C TRP A 18 2.81 -19.50 -16.74
N VAL A 19 2.22 -18.31 -16.78
CA VAL A 19 1.08 -18.00 -17.68
C VAL A 19 1.54 -17.98 -19.14
N LEU A 20 2.81 -17.67 -19.42
CA LEU A 20 3.37 -17.71 -20.78
C LEU A 20 3.34 -19.11 -21.41
N ALA A 21 3.47 -20.17 -20.59
CA ALA A 21 3.38 -21.54 -21.06
C ALA A 21 1.98 -21.92 -21.58
N LEU A 22 0.93 -21.20 -21.15
CA LEU A 22 -0.45 -21.43 -21.56
C LEU A 22 -0.84 -20.67 -22.85
N VAL A 23 -0.07 -19.63 -23.22
CA VAL A 23 -0.30 -18.83 -24.43
C VAL A 23 -0.38 -19.68 -25.72
N PRO A 24 0.54 -20.63 -26.02
CA PRO A 24 0.45 -21.46 -27.22
C PRO A 24 -0.71 -22.48 -27.17
N LEU A 25 -1.23 -22.77 -25.98
CA LEU A 25 -2.35 -23.69 -25.79
C LEU A 25 -3.69 -23.06 -26.15
N ALA A 26 -3.83 -21.74 -26.01
CA ALA A 26 -5.05 -21.01 -26.37
C ALA A 26 -5.47 -21.14 -27.85
N PRO A 27 -4.59 -20.92 -28.86
CA PRO A 27 -4.95 -21.12 -30.26
C PRO A 27 -5.17 -22.61 -30.59
N PHE A 28 -4.47 -23.53 -29.90
CA PHE A 28 -4.69 -24.97 -30.06
C PHE A 28 -6.06 -25.40 -29.52
N LEU A 29 -6.47 -24.91 -28.35
CA LEU A 29 -7.80 -25.13 -27.77
C LEU A 29 -8.90 -24.52 -28.63
N ALA A 30 -8.73 -23.28 -29.09
CA ALA A 30 -9.67 -22.66 -30.02
C ALA A 30 -9.76 -23.49 -31.32
N TRP A 31 -8.63 -23.90 -31.90
CA TRP A 31 -8.62 -24.76 -33.07
C TRP A 31 -9.25 -26.13 -32.81
N ALA A 32 -9.04 -26.74 -31.63
CA ALA A 32 -9.60 -28.03 -31.25
C ALA A 32 -11.11 -27.96 -30.99
N ILE A 33 -11.62 -26.87 -30.39
CA ILE A 33 -13.06 -26.62 -30.22
C ILE A 33 -13.73 -26.45 -31.59
N PHE A 34 -13.04 -25.79 -32.53
CA PHE A 34 -13.56 -25.53 -33.87
C PHE A 34 -13.38 -26.70 -34.86
N ARG A 35 -12.30 -27.50 -34.75
CA ARG A 35 -12.11 -28.76 -35.50
C ARG A 35 -12.89 -29.91 -34.90
N GLY A 36 -12.97 -30.00 -33.58
CA GLY A 36 -13.64 -31.06 -32.82
C GLY A 36 -15.16 -31.10 -32.95
N LYS A 37 -15.76 -30.20 -33.74
CA LYS A 37 -17.18 -30.28 -34.14
C LYS A 37 -17.40 -30.71 -35.60
N ILE A 38 -16.45 -31.42 -36.22
CA ILE A 38 -16.64 -32.21 -37.45
C ILE A 38 -15.75 -33.46 -37.36
N GLY A 39 -16.22 -34.68 -37.09
CA GLY A 39 -17.55 -35.21 -36.84
C GLY A 39 -17.45 -36.65 -36.33
N GLY A 40 -18.45 -37.09 -35.56
CA GLY A 40 -18.62 -38.49 -35.17
C GLY A 40 -18.05 -38.86 -33.79
N GLY A 41 -18.84 -38.64 -32.72
CA GLY A 41 -18.66 -39.34 -31.44
C GLY A 41 -17.64 -38.73 -30.47
N GLY A 42 -18.09 -37.80 -29.62
CA GLY A 42 -17.47 -37.59 -28.30
C GLY A 42 -18.15 -38.50 -27.28
N PRO A 43 -17.44 -39.04 -26.26
CA PRO A 43 -17.97 -40.04 -25.34
C PRO A 43 -18.83 -39.36 -24.29
N THR A 44 -20.06 -39.04 -24.64
CA THR A 44 -21.09 -38.70 -23.66
C THR A 44 -22.32 -39.53 -23.97
N LEU A 45 -22.67 -40.36 -23.01
CA LEU A 45 -23.80 -41.29 -22.97
C LEU A 45 -25.14 -40.53 -22.94
N LEU A 46 -25.42 -39.76 -23.99
CA LEU A 46 -26.74 -39.16 -24.19
C LEU A 46 -27.22 -39.49 -25.60
N PRO A 47 -28.32 -40.25 -25.74
CA PRO A 47 -28.85 -40.60 -27.05
C PRO A 47 -29.24 -39.33 -27.80
N LYS A 48 -28.89 -39.30 -29.10
CA LYS A 48 -29.24 -38.28 -30.08
C LYS A 48 -30.75 -38.19 -30.30
N ILE A 49 -31.48 -37.68 -29.32
CA ILE A 49 -32.92 -37.52 -29.38
C ILE A 49 -33.25 -36.06 -29.03
N LEU A 50 -34.04 -35.46 -29.93
CA LEU A 50 -34.83 -34.22 -29.79
C LEU A 50 -34.11 -32.87 -29.87
N ARG A 51 -34.00 -32.38 -31.11
CA ARG A 51 -34.80 -31.21 -31.54
C ARG A 51 -34.88 -31.13 -33.07
N ARG A 52 -35.59 -32.10 -33.65
CA ARG A 52 -36.28 -31.93 -34.95
C ARG A 52 -37.64 -31.31 -34.64
N TRP A 53 -37.68 -30.00 -34.41
CA TRP A 53 -38.89 -29.23 -34.72
C TRP A 53 -38.71 -28.69 -36.13
N ALA A 54 -38.97 -29.57 -37.11
CA ALA A 54 -39.13 -29.19 -38.49
C ALA A 54 -40.63 -29.06 -38.74
N GLY A 55 -41.12 -27.83 -38.80
CA GLY A 55 -42.45 -27.55 -39.33
C GLY A 55 -42.57 -28.14 -40.74
N THR A 56 -43.74 -28.66 -41.08
CA THR A 56 -44.01 -29.50 -42.25
C THR A 56 -43.84 -28.83 -43.62
N LYS A 57 -43.35 -27.58 -43.71
CA LYS A 57 -43.17 -26.87 -45.00
C LYS A 57 -41.91 -26.02 -45.16
N THR A 58 -40.93 -26.07 -44.25
CA THR A 58 -39.69 -25.30 -44.44
C THR A 58 -38.46 -26.06 -43.95
N VAL A 59 -37.62 -26.50 -44.89
CA VAL A 59 -36.24 -26.88 -44.60
C VAL A 59 -35.46 -25.57 -44.47
N VAL A 60 -35.23 -25.14 -43.23
CA VAL A 60 -34.24 -24.10 -42.95
C VAL A 60 -32.88 -24.77 -43.05
N ASP A 61 -32.22 -24.63 -44.20
CA ASP A 61 -30.77 -24.85 -44.25
C ASP A 61 -30.17 -23.86 -43.25
N ARG A 62 -29.55 -24.40 -42.19
CA ARG A 62 -28.71 -23.56 -41.33
C ARG A 62 -27.70 -22.91 -42.26
N PRO A 63 -27.52 -21.57 -42.24
CA PRO A 63 -26.45 -20.96 -43.00
C PRO A 63 -25.18 -21.72 -42.64
N ARG A 64 -24.49 -22.22 -43.66
CA ARG A 64 -23.16 -22.80 -43.52
C ARG A 64 -22.26 -21.62 -43.17
N ALA A 65 -22.37 -21.17 -41.91
CA ALA A 65 -21.56 -20.10 -41.37
C ALA A 65 -20.14 -20.49 -41.73
N SER A 66 -19.45 -19.62 -42.46
CA SER A 66 -18.03 -19.70 -42.73
C SER A 66 -17.31 -19.60 -41.38
N ARG A 67 -17.42 -20.67 -40.59
CA ARG A 67 -17.06 -20.75 -39.17
C ARG A 67 -15.56 -20.92 -38.96
N ARG A 68 -14.78 -20.94 -40.04
CA ARG A 68 -13.33 -21.07 -39.98
C ARG A 68 -12.64 -19.79 -39.50
N SER A 69 -13.23 -18.60 -39.71
CA SER A 69 -12.62 -17.34 -39.27
C SER A 69 -12.85 -17.05 -37.78
N GLY A 70 -14.02 -17.39 -37.22
CA GLY A 70 -14.36 -17.10 -35.81
C GLY A 70 -13.38 -17.71 -34.80
N GLY A 71 -12.93 -18.96 -35.05
CA GLY A 71 -11.97 -19.64 -34.18
C GLY A 71 -10.56 -19.05 -34.23
N PHE A 72 -10.17 -18.42 -35.34
CA PHE A 72 -8.90 -17.70 -35.43
C PHE A 72 -8.91 -16.46 -34.52
N TRP A 73 -9.97 -15.65 -34.59
CA TRP A 73 -10.12 -14.46 -33.75
C TRP A 73 -10.26 -14.80 -32.27
N LEU A 74 -10.96 -15.90 -31.94
CA LEU A 74 -11.06 -16.38 -30.57
C LEU A 74 -9.70 -16.81 -30.00
N GLY A 75 -8.92 -17.55 -30.79
CA GLY A 75 -7.58 -17.99 -30.39
C GLY A 75 -6.63 -16.82 -30.18
N LEU A 76 -6.68 -15.83 -31.08
CA LEU A 76 -5.86 -14.62 -31.01
C LEU A 76 -6.24 -13.77 -29.79
N GLY A 77 -7.53 -13.50 -29.57
CA GLY A 77 -7.99 -12.75 -28.40
C GLY A 77 -7.64 -13.43 -27.07
N SER A 78 -7.78 -14.75 -27.00
CA SER A 78 -7.41 -15.54 -25.80
C SER A 78 -5.91 -15.50 -25.53
N ALA A 79 -5.07 -15.54 -26.57
CA ALA A 79 -3.62 -15.43 -26.42
C ALA A 79 -3.20 -14.06 -25.86
N PHE A 80 -3.79 -12.97 -26.36
CA PHE A 80 -3.55 -11.61 -25.85
C PHE A 80 -4.09 -11.41 -24.42
N ALA A 81 -5.21 -12.05 -24.07
CA ALA A 81 -5.75 -12.02 -22.71
C ALA A 81 -4.81 -12.71 -21.72
N LEU A 82 -4.24 -13.87 -22.09
CA LEU A 82 -3.24 -14.56 -21.29
C LEU A 82 -1.95 -13.73 -21.14
N LEU A 83 -1.53 -13.03 -22.20
CA LEU A 83 -0.39 -12.09 -22.13
C LEU A 83 -0.67 -10.93 -21.17
N ALA A 84 -1.89 -10.38 -21.16
CA ALA A 84 -2.27 -9.34 -20.20
C ALA A 84 -2.27 -9.89 -18.75
N LEU A 85 -2.76 -11.11 -18.55
CA LEU A 85 -2.78 -11.79 -17.24
C LEU A 85 -1.37 -12.10 -16.71
N ALA A 86 -0.41 -12.32 -17.61
CA ALA A 86 0.99 -12.51 -17.25
C ALA A 86 1.67 -11.24 -16.69
N ARG A 87 0.95 -10.09 -16.70
CA ARG A 87 1.37 -8.78 -16.19
C ARG A 87 2.78 -8.41 -16.68
N PRO A 88 2.94 -8.05 -17.97
CA PRO A 88 4.22 -7.58 -18.48
C PRO A 88 4.60 -6.26 -17.79
N GLN A 89 5.79 -6.25 -17.21
CA GLN A 89 6.36 -5.10 -16.53
C GLN A 89 7.56 -4.59 -17.34
N TRP A 90 7.52 -3.31 -17.72
CA TRP A 90 8.65 -2.64 -18.38
C TRP A 90 8.63 -1.13 -18.15
N GLY A 91 9.82 -0.57 -17.99
CA GLY A 91 10.03 0.78 -17.49
C GLY A 91 9.95 0.85 -15.96
N THR A 92 10.67 1.79 -15.39
CA THR A 92 10.69 2.05 -13.95
C THR A 92 9.71 3.17 -13.64
N LEU A 93 8.76 2.93 -12.74
CA LEU A 93 8.09 4.02 -12.03
C LEU A 93 9.01 4.38 -10.87
N GLU A 94 9.66 5.52 -10.99
CA GLU A 94 10.40 6.10 -9.86
C GLU A 94 9.36 6.69 -8.91
N GLU A 95 8.91 5.89 -7.96
CA GLU A 95 8.14 6.39 -6.82
C GLU A 95 9.13 6.69 -5.71
N THR A 96 9.32 7.97 -5.40
CA THR A 96 10.18 8.40 -4.29
C THR A 96 9.46 8.14 -2.98
N VAL A 97 9.57 6.92 -2.45
CA VAL A 97 9.20 6.66 -1.07
C VAL A 97 10.34 7.21 -0.20
N PHE A 98 10.06 8.25 0.57
CA PHE A 98 10.99 8.75 1.58
C PHE A 98 11.07 7.72 2.73
N ASP A 99 11.88 6.67 2.54
CA ASP A 99 12.01 5.57 3.51
C ASP A 99 13.10 5.85 4.57
N GLN A 100 13.17 7.10 5.04
CA GLN A 100 13.94 7.44 6.22
C GLN A 100 13.03 8.17 7.20
N SER A 101 12.29 7.38 7.98
CA SER A 101 11.55 7.87 9.14
C SER A 101 12.56 8.36 10.17
N ARG A 102 12.69 9.68 10.31
CA ARG A 102 13.52 10.29 11.33
C ARG A 102 12.85 10.05 12.68
N GLU A 103 13.64 9.73 13.70
CA GLU A 103 13.14 9.53 15.05
C GLU A 103 13.36 10.81 15.85
N VAL A 104 12.27 11.42 16.34
CA VAL A 104 12.29 12.65 17.13
C VAL A 104 11.73 12.34 18.51
N LEU A 105 12.58 12.36 19.53
CA LEU A 105 12.14 12.27 20.91
C LEU A 105 12.11 13.65 21.53
N ILE A 106 10.97 14.04 22.09
CA ILE A 106 10.78 15.29 22.80
C ILE A 106 10.90 14.99 24.29
N ALA A 107 11.82 15.64 24.99
CA ALA A 107 11.96 15.60 26.44
C ALA A 107 11.41 16.92 27.03
N LEU A 108 10.30 16.82 27.74
CA LEU A 108 9.63 17.95 28.39
C LEU A 108 9.94 17.98 29.89
N ASP A 109 10.48 19.10 30.36
CA ASP A 109 10.70 19.36 31.78
C ASP A 109 9.38 19.70 32.48
N LEU A 110 9.09 18.98 33.56
CA LEU A 110 7.93 19.15 34.44
C LEU A 110 8.34 19.53 35.87
N SER A 111 9.55 20.08 36.06
CA SER A 111 9.98 20.64 37.34
C SER A 111 9.12 21.86 37.75
N ALA A 112 9.16 22.21 39.04
CA ALA A 112 8.36 23.30 39.58
C ALA A 112 8.73 24.67 38.99
N SER A 113 9.98 24.84 38.54
CA SER A 113 10.46 26.08 37.91
C SER A 113 9.79 26.36 36.57
N MET A 114 9.29 25.32 35.89
CA MET A 114 8.52 25.46 34.65
C MET A 114 7.12 26.09 34.85
N LEU A 115 6.67 26.27 36.11
CA LEU A 115 5.46 27.04 36.42
C LEU A 115 5.69 28.56 36.49
N ALA A 116 6.94 29.02 36.42
CA ALA A 116 7.25 30.44 36.42
C ALA A 116 6.56 31.18 35.25
N ASP A 117 6.17 32.44 35.50
CA ASP A 117 5.36 33.25 34.59
C ASP A 117 6.15 34.37 33.88
N ASP A 118 7.48 34.26 33.87
CA ASP A 118 8.39 35.17 33.17
C ASP A 118 8.24 35.09 31.65
N VAL A 119 7.86 33.93 31.13
CA VAL A 119 7.43 33.74 29.73
C VAL A 119 5.94 33.45 29.71
N LYS A 120 5.16 34.31 29.05
CA LYS A 120 3.69 34.16 29.02
C LYS A 120 3.27 33.00 28.09
N PRO A 121 2.27 32.19 28.49
CA PRO A 121 1.53 32.24 29.76
C PRO A 121 2.30 31.70 30.98
N THR A 122 2.95 30.55 30.85
CA THR A 122 3.98 30.02 31.78
C THR A 122 5.06 29.32 30.95
N ARG A 123 6.25 29.06 31.52
CA ARG A 123 7.31 28.32 30.81
C ARG A 123 6.82 26.96 30.28
N LEU A 124 6.11 26.18 31.10
CA LEU A 124 5.52 24.90 30.71
C LEU A 124 4.48 25.03 29.61
N ALA A 125 3.55 25.98 29.73
CA ALA A 125 2.53 26.19 28.71
C ALA A 125 3.17 26.65 27.39
N ARG A 126 4.24 27.45 27.44
CA ARG A 126 5.03 27.82 26.27
C ARG A 126 5.69 26.59 25.63
N ALA A 127 6.28 25.70 26.43
CA ALA A 127 6.86 24.45 25.96
C ALA A 127 5.81 23.59 25.23
N LYS A 128 4.61 23.42 25.81
CA LYS A 128 3.49 22.70 25.18
C LYS A 128 3.10 23.32 23.83
N LEU A 129 3.04 24.65 23.73
CA LEU A 129 2.74 25.33 22.46
C LEU A 129 3.81 25.09 21.39
N LEU A 130 5.09 25.11 21.76
CA LEU A 130 6.20 24.82 20.84
C LEU A 130 6.15 23.38 20.33
N ILE A 131 5.83 22.43 21.22
CA ILE A 131 5.62 21.04 20.85
C ILE A 131 4.44 20.90 19.88
N GLY A 132 3.31 21.55 20.17
CA GLY A 132 2.15 21.55 19.28
C GLY A 132 2.48 22.04 17.87
N ASN A 133 3.16 23.20 17.78
CA ASN A 133 3.59 23.75 16.49
C ASN A 133 4.57 22.83 15.76
N LEU A 134 5.48 22.17 16.48
CA LEU A 134 6.39 21.20 15.89
C LEU A 134 5.61 20.03 15.26
N LEU A 135 4.62 19.47 15.97
CA LEU A 135 3.81 18.36 15.44
C LEU A 135 3.07 18.74 14.14
N ASP A 136 2.68 20.01 13.97
CA ASP A 136 1.99 20.50 12.77
C ASP A 136 2.92 20.56 11.54
N GLU A 137 4.23 20.69 11.76
CA GLU A 137 5.22 20.87 10.71
C GLU A 137 5.94 19.56 10.31
N LEU A 138 5.83 18.51 11.14
CA LEU A 138 6.43 17.21 10.87
C LEU A 138 5.65 16.45 9.78
N GLN A 139 6.39 15.76 8.90
CA GLN A 139 5.88 15.01 7.76
C GLN A 139 6.56 13.64 7.67
N GLY A 140 6.02 12.65 8.38
CA GLY A 140 6.46 11.26 8.28
C GLY A 140 7.57 10.85 9.25
N GLU A 141 7.95 11.72 10.19
CA GLU A 141 8.81 11.37 11.33
C GLU A 141 8.07 10.53 12.37
N ARG A 142 8.82 9.71 13.13
CA ARG A 142 8.32 9.03 14.32
C ARG A 142 8.63 9.89 15.53
N VAL A 143 7.58 10.35 16.21
CA VAL A 143 7.69 11.26 17.35
C VAL A 143 7.36 10.51 18.64
N GLY A 144 8.12 10.81 19.69
CA GLY A 144 7.87 10.32 21.04
C GLY A 144 7.94 11.46 22.04
N LEU A 145 7.39 11.23 23.23
CA LEU A 145 7.41 12.17 24.35
C LEU A 145 7.98 11.47 25.58
N ALA A 146 9.12 11.94 26.05
CA ALA A 146 9.63 11.69 27.38
C ALA A 146 9.34 12.93 28.25
N VAL A 147 9.09 12.73 29.52
CA VAL A 147 8.96 13.84 30.46
C VAL A 147 9.81 13.56 31.68
N PHE A 148 10.32 14.62 32.29
CA PHE A 148 11.28 14.53 33.37
C PHE A 148 11.14 15.64 34.39
N ALA A 149 11.51 15.33 35.62
CA ALA A 149 11.72 16.24 36.75
C ALA A 149 12.75 15.54 37.63
N GLY A 150 12.47 15.23 38.91
CA GLY A 150 13.37 14.41 39.74
C GLY A 150 13.44 12.94 39.32
N THR A 151 12.45 12.47 38.55
CA THR A 151 12.46 11.18 37.85
C THR A 151 12.07 11.37 36.40
N SER A 152 12.46 10.44 35.53
CA SER A 152 12.22 10.51 34.08
C SER A 152 11.49 9.27 33.58
N PHE A 153 10.57 9.43 32.64
CA PHE A 153 9.87 8.31 32.02
C PHE A 153 9.42 8.63 30.59
N LEU A 154 9.24 7.57 29.80
CA LEU A 154 8.72 7.66 28.43
C LEU A 154 7.19 7.66 28.48
N GLN A 155 6.58 8.81 28.18
CA GLN A 155 5.12 8.97 28.17
C GLN A 155 4.51 8.45 26.86
N VAL A 156 5.13 8.75 25.72
CA VAL A 156 4.67 8.31 24.39
C VAL A 156 5.85 7.67 23.66
N PRO A 157 5.78 6.38 23.31
CA PRO A 157 6.79 5.73 22.48
C PRO A 157 6.86 6.34 21.08
N LEU A 158 8.02 6.19 20.41
CA LEU A 158 8.24 6.69 19.04
C LEU A 158 7.21 6.11 18.06
N SER A 159 6.26 6.94 17.64
CA SER A 159 5.13 6.59 16.77
C SER A 159 4.94 7.62 15.66
N SER A 160 4.37 7.22 14.54
CA SER A 160 3.93 8.14 13.48
C SER A 160 2.55 8.76 13.76
N ASP A 161 1.90 8.37 14.86
CA ASP A 161 0.59 8.90 15.27
C ASP A 161 0.77 10.11 16.19
N TYR A 162 0.63 11.31 15.62
CA TYR A 162 0.79 12.57 16.34
C TYR A 162 -0.43 12.95 17.18
N GLU A 163 -1.61 12.40 16.88
CA GLU A 163 -2.85 12.77 17.57
C GLU A 163 -2.82 12.31 19.03
N VAL A 164 -2.25 11.13 19.30
CA VAL A 164 -2.04 10.64 20.68
C VAL A 164 -1.21 11.62 21.51
N LEU A 165 -0.16 12.20 20.90
CA LEU A 165 0.70 13.16 21.60
C LEU A 165 -0.05 14.47 21.86
N ARG A 166 -0.86 14.94 20.89
CA ARG A 166 -1.71 16.13 21.05
C ARG A 166 -2.75 15.97 22.15
N ASP A 167 -3.32 14.79 22.32
CA ASP A 167 -4.33 14.53 23.36
C ASP A 167 -3.72 14.49 24.76
N ILE A 168 -2.49 13.98 24.90
CA ILE A 168 -1.82 13.83 26.20
C ILE A 168 -1.20 15.15 26.67
N LEU A 169 -0.62 15.93 25.74
CA LEU A 169 0.19 17.11 26.05
C LEU A 169 -0.49 18.15 26.98
N PRO A 170 -1.79 18.49 26.80
CA PRO A 170 -2.47 19.44 27.68
C PRO A 170 -2.50 19.00 29.15
N GLY A 171 -2.62 17.70 29.43
CA GLY A 171 -2.78 17.14 30.78
C GLY A 171 -1.48 16.96 31.57
N LEU A 172 -0.32 17.32 31.01
CA LEU A 172 0.97 17.16 31.67
C LEU A 172 1.30 18.35 32.58
N ASP A 173 1.30 18.16 33.89
CA ASP A 173 1.65 19.18 34.87
C ASP A 173 2.73 18.65 35.83
N PRO A 174 3.43 19.51 36.60
CA PRO A 174 4.48 19.08 37.52
C PRO A 174 4.05 18.03 38.55
N SER A 175 2.77 18.04 38.95
CA SER A 175 2.18 17.04 39.84
C SER A 175 2.05 15.65 39.23
N TYR A 176 2.27 15.50 37.91
CA TYR A 176 2.27 14.21 37.23
C TYR A 176 3.45 13.34 37.70
N LEU A 177 4.55 13.97 38.12
CA LEU A 177 5.77 13.31 38.56
C LEU A 177 5.83 13.20 40.08
N PRO A 178 6.20 12.03 40.64
CA PRO A 178 6.23 11.84 42.09
C PRO A 178 7.41 12.55 42.77
N GLN A 179 8.51 12.76 42.05
CA GLN A 179 9.73 13.36 42.58
C GLN A 179 9.99 14.73 41.94
N ALA A 180 10.09 15.76 42.79
CA ALA A 180 10.50 17.09 42.38
C ALA A 180 12.01 17.17 42.14
N GLY A 181 12.44 18.18 41.39
CA GLY A 181 13.82 18.40 40.98
C GLY A 181 14.00 18.23 39.46
N THR A 182 15.25 18.07 39.03
CA THR A 182 15.61 17.93 37.62
C THR A 182 16.74 16.90 37.48
N ASP A 183 16.45 15.78 36.83
CA ASP A 183 17.36 14.66 36.58
C ASP A 183 17.61 14.49 35.07
N TYR A 184 18.63 15.20 34.58
CA TYR A 184 19.09 15.06 33.20
C TYR A 184 19.70 13.67 32.91
N ALA A 185 20.31 13.01 33.89
CA ALA A 185 20.92 11.71 33.67
C ALA A 185 19.85 10.64 33.39
N GLY A 186 18.80 10.61 34.22
CA GLY A 186 17.64 9.74 33.99
C GLY A 186 16.93 10.05 32.68
N MET A 187 16.79 11.32 32.32
CA MET A 187 16.16 11.72 31.05
C MET A 187 16.95 11.20 29.85
N LEU A 188 18.29 11.35 29.85
CA LEU A 188 19.14 10.83 28.78
C LEU A 188 19.12 9.30 28.72
N HIS A 189 19.01 8.61 29.85
CA HIS A 189 18.87 7.16 29.89
C HIS A 189 17.55 6.70 29.25
N VAL A 190 16.43 7.32 29.63
CA VAL A 190 15.12 7.07 29.01
C VAL A 190 15.16 7.35 27.52
N ALA A 191 15.82 8.44 27.10
CA ALA A 191 16.00 8.74 25.70
C ALA A 191 16.80 7.65 24.96
N ASN A 192 17.88 7.17 25.57
CA ASN A 192 18.71 6.11 25.02
C ASN A 192 17.92 4.81 24.84
N GLU A 193 17.03 4.46 25.77
CA GLU A 193 16.17 3.28 25.67
C GLU A 193 15.04 3.44 24.64
N ALA A 194 14.51 4.65 24.50
CA ALA A 194 13.42 4.94 23.57
C ALA A 194 13.88 4.83 22.10
N PHE A 195 15.11 5.26 21.79
CA PHE A 195 15.67 5.12 20.45
C PHE A 195 15.99 3.67 20.10
N GLY A 196 15.56 3.24 18.91
CA GLY A 196 15.83 1.89 18.41
C GLY A 196 17.32 1.63 18.19
N GLN A 197 17.72 0.37 18.09
CA GLN A 197 19.11 -0.01 17.79
C GLN A 197 19.49 0.13 16.31
N SER A 198 18.52 0.37 15.41
CA SER A 198 18.75 0.41 13.97
C SER A 198 19.52 1.66 13.54
N ALA A 199 20.74 1.48 13.01
CA ALA A 199 21.64 2.57 12.61
C ALA A 199 21.20 3.36 11.35
N ALA A 200 20.05 3.04 10.76
CA ALA A 200 19.61 3.61 9.48
C ALA A 200 18.79 4.91 9.60
N ALA A 201 18.34 5.29 10.80
CA ALA A 201 17.48 6.45 11.02
C ALA A 201 18.24 7.59 11.71
N ASP A 202 18.04 8.82 11.23
CA ASP A 202 18.51 10.02 11.93
C ASP A 202 17.70 10.21 13.23
N ARG A 203 18.41 10.41 14.34
CA ARG A 203 17.82 10.53 15.69
C ARG A 203 18.03 11.91 16.27
N PHE A 204 16.94 12.51 16.73
CA PHE A 204 16.93 13.84 17.35
C PHE A 204 16.30 13.77 18.73
N LEU A 205 16.99 14.30 19.73
CA LEU A 205 16.45 14.53 21.06
C LEU A 205 16.24 16.03 21.25
N ILE A 206 15.00 16.45 21.48
CA ILE A 206 14.64 17.85 21.71
C ILE A 206 14.36 18.03 23.19
N ILE A 207 15.16 18.82 23.90
CA ILE A 207 14.99 19.07 25.34
C ILE A 207 14.38 20.45 25.53
N LEU A 208 13.23 20.54 26.21
CA LEU A 208 12.60 21.80 26.61
C LEU A 208 12.69 21.94 28.12
N SER A 209 13.51 22.88 28.59
CA SER A 209 13.82 23.07 30.01
C SER A 209 14.36 24.48 30.27
N ASP A 210 14.41 24.91 31.52
CA ASP A 210 15.12 26.13 31.93
C ASP A 210 16.61 25.89 32.25
N GLY A 211 17.09 24.66 32.10
CA GLY A 211 18.52 24.33 32.18
C GLY A 211 19.06 24.16 33.60
N GLU A 212 18.20 24.25 34.61
CA GLU A 212 18.59 24.18 36.02
C GLU A 212 19.06 22.76 36.38
N ALA A 213 20.38 22.57 36.46
CA ALA A 213 21.00 21.27 36.67
C ALA A 213 21.64 21.19 38.07
N HIS A 214 21.22 20.19 38.84
CA HIS A 214 21.73 19.97 40.20
C HIS A 214 22.82 18.90 40.28
N ASP A 215 23.00 18.10 39.22
CA ASP A 215 23.98 17.01 39.13
C ASP A 215 24.73 17.03 37.80
N THR A 216 25.93 16.44 37.79
CA THR A 216 26.83 16.28 36.64
C THR A 216 26.80 14.89 36.02
N GLY A 217 26.02 13.95 36.59
CA GLY A 217 25.90 12.56 36.13
C GLY A 217 25.42 12.40 34.67
N TRP A 218 24.84 13.43 34.06
CA TRP A 218 24.38 13.39 32.67
C TRP A 218 25.51 13.21 31.65
N LYS A 219 26.76 13.54 32.00
CA LYS A 219 27.92 13.41 31.08
C LYS A 219 28.20 11.97 30.66
N THR A 220 27.98 11.01 31.54
CA THR A 220 28.19 9.58 31.23
C THR A 220 27.09 9.08 30.30
N ALA A 221 25.82 9.40 30.59
CA ALA A 221 24.68 9.05 29.75
C ALA A 221 24.76 9.68 28.35
N LEU A 222 25.32 10.89 28.26
CA LEU A 222 25.54 11.59 26.99
C LEU A 222 26.49 10.83 26.05
N ALA A 223 27.52 10.17 26.59
CA ALA A 223 28.46 9.40 25.77
C ALA A 223 27.78 8.24 25.02
N GLU A 224 26.79 7.61 25.63
CA GLU A 224 26.01 6.54 24.99
C GLU A 224 25.16 7.06 23.82
N LEU A 225 24.54 8.22 24.00
CA LEU A 225 23.76 8.88 22.94
C LEU A 225 24.64 9.34 21.78
N LYS A 226 25.87 9.80 22.04
CA LYS A 226 26.85 10.11 20.99
C LYS A 226 27.19 8.88 20.16
N ASN A 227 27.40 7.72 20.80
CA ASN A 227 27.67 6.47 20.09
C ASN A 227 26.50 6.07 19.17
N LYS A 228 25.27 6.43 19.55
CA LYS A 228 24.06 6.26 18.74
C LYS A 228 23.82 7.37 17.72
N GLN A 229 24.76 8.31 17.55
CA GLN A 229 24.66 9.46 16.64
C GLN A 229 23.40 10.30 16.86
N VAL A 230 22.92 10.37 18.11
CA VAL A 230 21.77 11.22 18.46
C VAL A 230 22.22 12.67 18.53
N LYS A 231 21.52 13.54 17.80
CA LYS A 231 21.73 14.99 17.85
C LYS A 231 20.78 15.61 18.87
N ILE A 232 21.31 16.36 19.84
CA ILE A 232 20.49 16.99 20.88
C ILE A 232 20.24 18.46 20.53
N ILE A 233 18.97 18.82 20.40
CA ILE A 233 18.52 20.19 20.24
C ILE A 233 17.95 20.64 21.58
N THR A 234 18.48 21.72 22.15
CA THR A 234 18.05 22.20 23.45
C THR A 234 17.34 23.55 23.31
N LEU A 235 16.18 23.66 23.94
CA LEU A 235 15.35 24.85 23.99
C LEU A 235 15.29 25.34 25.44
N GLY A 236 16.01 26.44 25.69
CA GLY A 236 16.00 27.12 26.98
C GLY A 236 14.76 27.98 27.12
N ILE A 237 13.87 27.67 28.07
CA ILE A 237 12.66 28.45 28.32
C ILE A 237 12.78 29.18 29.65
N GLY A 238 12.68 30.50 29.62
CA GLY A 238 12.77 31.35 30.79
C GLY A 238 13.56 32.62 30.49
N THR A 239 13.80 33.41 31.53
CA THR A 239 14.56 34.64 31.45
C THR A 239 15.77 34.60 32.38
N PHE A 240 16.83 35.33 32.02
CA PHE A 240 18.02 35.48 32.87
C PHE A 240 17.74 36.25 34.18
N ALA A 241 16.76 37.15 34.15
CA ALA A 241 16.31 37.85 35.35
C ALA A 241 15.65 36.89 36.35
N GLY A 242 14.98 35.85 35.83
CA GLY A 242 14.22 34.87 36.58
C GLY A 242 12.86 35.38 37.04
N ALA A 243 12.06 34.47 37.55
CA ALA A 243 10.78 34.75 38.17
C ALA A 243 10.58 33.94 39.44
N LEU A 244 9.72 34.48 40.30
CA LEU A 244 9.31 33.80 41.51
C LEU A 244 8.36 32.66 41.15
N LEU A 245 8.56 31.50 41.76
CA LEU A 245 7.69 30.35 41.52
C LEU A 245 6.32 30.61 42.16
N PRO A 246 5.21 30.41 41.43
CA PRO A 246 3.88 30.49 42.03
C PRO A 246 3.62 29.28 42.94
N ASP A 247 2.99 29.51 44.08
CA ASP A 247 2.48 28.44 44.95
C ASP A 247 1.10 27.98 44.43
N PRO A 248 0.84 26.66 44.28
CA PRO A 248 -0.50 26.14 43.99
C PRO A 248 -1.60 26.62 44.95
N GLN A 249 -1.27 26.96 46.21
CA GLN A 249 -2.23 27.51 47.17
C GLN A 249 -2.42 29.03 47.08
N GLY A 250 -1.71 29.69 46.16
CA GLY A 250 -1.74 31.13 45.94
C GLY A 250 -0.55 31.85 46.58
N GLY A 251 -0.02 32.85 45.87
CA GLY A 251 1.17 33.58 46.28
C GLY A 251 2.45 32.97 45.69
N VAL A 252 3.56 33.15 46.39
CA VAL A 252 4.90 32.72 45.94
C VAL A 252 5.35 31.52 46.75
N LEU A 253 5.88 30.51 46.06
CA LEU A 253 6.47 29.33 46.67
C LEU A 253 7.63 29.74 47.58
N LYS A 254 7.62 29.22 48.81
CA LYS A 254 8.65 29.49 49.81
C LYS A 254 9.44 28.23 50.10
N ASP A 255 10.74 28.41 50.26
CA ASP A 255 11.65 27.36 50.71
C ASP A 255 11.45 27.07 52.22
N GLU A 256 12.10 26.02 52.74
CA GLU A 256 12.06 25.59 54.16
C GLU A 256 12.44 26.72 55.14
N ARG A 257 13.20 27.71 54.66
CA ARG A 257 13.63 28.90 55.42
C ARG A 257 12.64 30.08 55.33
N GLY A 258 11.50 29.91 54.64
CA GLY A 258 10.48 30.93 54.45
C GLY A 258 10.82 32.01 53.40
N ALA A 259 11.93 31.86 52.67
CA ALA A 259 12.33 32.76 51.60
C ALA A 259 11.63 32.39 50.28
N ALA A 260 11.30 33.40 49.47
CA ALA A 260 10.69 33.19 48.15
C ALA A 260 11.67 32.51 47.19
N VAL A 261 11.22 31.46 46.51
CA VAL A 261 12.04 30.71 45.53
C VAL A 261 12.06 31.45 44.20
N LEU A 262 13.26 31.79 43.73
CA LEU A 262 13.52 32.46 42.45
C LEU A 262 14.23 31.48 41.50
N SER A 263 13.61 31.15 40.36
CA SER A 263 14.26 30.35 39.31
C SER A 263 14.65 31.20 38.12
N ARG A 264 15.81 30.89 37.54
CA ARG A 264 16.40 31.60 36.39
C ARG A 264 16.74 30.60 35.30
N LEU A 265 16.73 31.07 34.05
CA LEU A 265 17.26 30.30 32.94
C LEU A 265 18.78 30.12 33.10
N GLU A 266 19.25 28.88 33.12
CA GLU A 266 20.66 28.51 33.14
C GLU A 266 21.05 27.83 31.82
N PRO A 267 21.53 28.59 30.83
CA PRO A 267 21.77 28.03 29.49
C PRO A 267 23.02 27.15 29.42
N ALA A 268 23.91 27.19 30.42
CA ALA A 268 25.22 26.55 30.36
C ALA A 268 25.09 25.03 30.12
N THR A 269 24.27 24.34 30.92
CA THR A 269 24.05 22.89 30.78
C THR A 269 23.41 22.55 29.43
N LEU A 270 22.41 23.33 29.00
CA LEU A 270 21.72 23.11 27.73
C LEU A 270 22.63 23.34 26.52
N GLN A 271 23.53 24.32 26.59
CA GLN A 271 24.52 24.61 25.57
C GLN A 271 25.58 23.50 25.51
N GLU A 272 26.06 23.03 26.65
CA GLU A 272 27.04 21.94 26.72
C GLU A 272 26.47 20.66 26.10
N LEU A 273 25.23 20.27 26.45
CA LEU A 273 24.53 19.12 25.86
C LEU A 273 24.41 19.20 24.33
N ALA A 274 24.03 20.36 23.80
CA ALA A 274 23.88 20.57 22.37
C ALA A 274 25.23 20.56 21.63
N GLN A 275 26.23 21.26 22.15
CA GLN A 275 27.57 21.35 21.55
C GLN A 275 28.24 19.98 21.51
N GLU A 276 28.14 19.23 22.58
CA GLU A 276 28.78 17.93 22.71
C GLU A 276 28.24 16.87 21.72
N THR A 277 27.00 17.04 21.24
CA THR A 277 26.33 16.12 20.30
C THR A 277 26.21 16.67 18.88
N GLY A 278 26.78 17.85 18.61
CA GLY A 278 26.69 18.51 17.30
C GLY A 278 25.27 18.97 16.95
N GLY A 279 24.44 19.23 17.95
CA GLY A 279 23.12 19.83 17.79
C GLY A 279 23.14 21.35 17.98
N SER A 280 21.99 21.92 18.34
CA SER A 280 21.83 23.39 18.46
C SER A 280 21.08 23.78 19.74
N TYR A 281 21.50 24.89 20.33
CA TYR A 281 20.82 25.54 21.45
C TYR A 281 20.08 26.77 20.95
N ARG A 282 18.83 26.95 21.39
CA ARG A 282 18.07 28.19 21.20
C ARG A 282 17.35 28.58 22.47
N GLU A 283 17.29 29.88 22.72
CA GLU A 283 16.41 30.43 23.73
C GLU A 283 14.99 30.53 23.16
N ALA A 284 14.03 29.91 23.83
CA ALA A 284 12.65 29.82 23.40
C ALA A 284 11.69 30.72 24.21
N SER A 285 12.25 31.79 24.77
CA SER A 285 11.51 32.94 25.32
C SER A 285 10.67 33.64 24.23
N ASN A 286 11.19 33.67 23.00
CA ASN A 286 10.52 34.20 21.81
C ASN A 286 10.02 33.08 20.87
N TRP A 287 9.44 33.43 19.72
CA TRP A 287 9.04 32.45 18.72
C TRP A 287 10.27 31.76 18.12
N VAL A 288 10.23 30.43 18.02
CA VAL A 288 11.31 29.60 17.50
C VAL A 288 10.74 28.64 16.46
N ASP A 289 11.32 28.66 15.26
CA ASP A 289 11.03 27.69 14.20
C ASP A 289 11.74 26.36 14.49
N LEU A 290 11.06 25.46 15.19
CA LEU A 290 11.67 24.21 15.63
C LEU A 290 11.85 23.22 14.47
N ALA A 291 10.92 23.14 13.52
CA ALA A 291 11.12 22.28 12.35
C ALA A 291 12.22 22.81 11.43
N GLY A 292 12.35 24.13 11.30
CA GLY A 292 13.47 24.78 10.61
C GLY A 292 14.81 24.42 11.23
N LEU A 293 14.93 24.47 12.57
CA LEU A 293 16.16 24.07 13.26
C LEU A 293 16.49 22.59 13.10
N ILE A 294 15.47 21.75 13.14
CA ILE A 294 15.60 20.32 12.90
C ILE A 294 16.13 20.08 11.47
N LYS A 295 15.59 20.78 10.46
CA LYS A 295 16.07 20.71 9.07
C LYS A 295 17.49 21.25 8.91
N GLU A 296 17.81 22.36 9.55
CA GLU A 296 19.17 22.94 9.54
C GLU A 296 20.18 21.99 10.19
N THR A 297 19.84 21.42 11.34
CA THR A 297 20.69 20.46 12.09
C THR A 297 20.85 19.13 11.33
N VAL A 298 19.85 18.75 10.52
CA VAL A 298 19.98 17.65 9.55
C VAL A 298 20.98 18.03 8.48
N ASP A 299 20.77 19.16 7.80
CA ASP A 299 21.58 19.62 6.67
C ASP A 299 23.06 19.79 7.03
N GLN A 300 23.34 20.28 8.24
CA GLN A 300 24.70 20.44 8.77
C GLN A 300 25.41 19.11 9.10
N GLY A 301 24.68 18.04 9.38
CA GLY A 301 25.26 16.73 9.69
C GLY A 301 25.28 15.73 8.53
N LYS A 302 25.05 16.19 7.29
CA LYS A 302 25.05 15.35 6.09
C LYS A 302 26.47 15.00 5.62
N THR A 303 26.99 13.90 6.14
CA THR A 303 28.06 13.10 5.47
C THR A 303 27.56 11.70 5.08
N GLY A 304 26.35 11.30 5.49
CA GLY A 304 25.76 10.02 5.14
C GLY A 304 25.01 10.12 3.81
N ASP A 305 25.45 9.34 2.82
CA ASP A 305 24.78 9.20 1.53
C ASP A 305 23.27 9.02 1.74
N PHE A 306 22.50 9.89 1.09
CA PHE A 306 21.11 9.62 0.82
C PHE A 306 21.05 8.31 0.05
N SER A 307 20.89 7.20 0.76
CA SER A 307 20.42 5.97 0.17
C SER A 307 18.97 6.24 -0.18
N LYS A 308 18.78 6.86 -1.34
CA LYS A 308 17.58 6.69 -2.13
C LYS A 308 17.42 5.19 -2.24
N SER A 309 16.62 4.59 -1.35
CA SER A 309 16.09 3.26 -1.60
C SER A 309 15.21 3.42 -2.82
N ARG A 310 15.84 3.34 -4.00
CA ARG A 310 15.17 3.27 -5.28
C ARG A 310 14.59 1.87 -5.32
N GLU A 311 13.46 1.68 -4.65
CA GLU A 311 12.58 0.60 -5.04
C GLU A 311 11.99 0.99 -6.39
N ALA A 312 12.73 0.68 -7.44
CA ALA A 312 12.27 0.79 -8.81
C ALA A 312 11.15 -0.22 -9.00
N ARG A 313 9.92 0.18 -8.67
CA ARG A 313 8.74 -0.63 -9.00
C ARG A 313 8.61 -0.60 -10.51
N GLN A 314 8.69 -1.75 -11.15
CA GLN A 314 8.49 -1.80 -12.58
C GLN A 314 7.04 -1.45 -12.91
N ALA A 315 6.86 -0.58 -13.90
CA ALA A 315 5.54 -0.16 -14.32
C ALA A 315 4.81 -1.33 -15.00
N GLU A 316 3.66 -1.69 -14.45
CA GLU A 316 2.78 -2.68 -15.06
C GLU A 316 2.11 -2.09 -16.31
N ARG A 317 2.34 -2.71 -17.46
CA ARG A 317 1.83 -2.23 -18.75
C ARG A 317 0.90 -3.23 -19.41
N PHE A 318 0.16 -3.99 -18.59
CA PHE A 318 -0.82 -4.98 -19.06
C PHE A 318 -1.92 -4.34 -19.94
N GLN A 319 -2.19 -3.04 -19.78
CA GLN A 319 -3.20 -2.29 -20.55
C GLN A 319 -2.99 -2.40 -22.07
N TRP A 320 -1.74 -2.37 -22.53
CA TRP A 320 -1.39 -2.47 -23.95
C TRP A 320 -1.74 -3.83 -24.56
N PHE A 321 -1.77 -4.89 -23.76
CA PHE A 321 -2.14 -6.25 -24.19
C PHE A 321 -3.63 -6.51 -23.98
N LEU A 322 -4.24 -5.90 -22.96
CA LEU A 322 -5.65 -6.05 -22.65
C LEU A 322 -6.57 -5.42 -23.71
N GLY A 323 -6.21 -4.25 -24.24
CA GLY A 323 -6.99 -3.55 -25.28
C GLY A 323 -7.20 -4.41 -26.55
N PRO A 324 -6.12 -4.91 -27.18
CA PRO A 324 -6.22 -5.81 -28.32
C PRO A 324 -6.95 -7.13 -28.00
N ALA A 325 -6.74 -7.68 -26.80
CA ALA A 325 -7.44 -8.90 -26.36
C ALA A 325 -8.97 -8.71 -26.41
N LEU A 326 -9.45 -7.61 -25.83
CA LEU A 326 -10.87 -7.30 -25.74
C LEU A 326 -11.45 -7.01 -27.14
N LEU A 327 -10.72 -6.31 -28.00
CA LEU A 327 -11.12 -6.07 -29.39
C LEU A 327 -11.30 -7.37 -30.18
N PHE A 328 -10.33 -8.29 -30.12
CA PHE A 328 -10.42 -9.56 -30.87
C PHE A 328 -11.51 -10.49 -30.33
N LEU A 329 -11.74 -10.49 -29.02
CA LEU A 329 -12.87 -11.22 -28.42
C LEU A 329 -14.22 -10.65 -28.88
N LEU A 330 -14.36 -9.31 -28.96
CA LEU A 330 -15.57 -8.68 -29.49
C LEU A 330 -15.77 -9.00 -30.98
N ILE A 331 -14.72 -8.98 -31.79
CA ILE A 331 -14.80 -9.36 -33.22
C ILE A 331 -15.21 -10.82 -33.35
N SER A 332 -14.62 -11.71 -32.54
CA SER A 332 -14.99 -13.12 -32.51
C SER A 332 -16.47 -13.30 -32.17
N PHE A 333 -16.94 -12.62 -31.12
CA PHE A 333 -18.33 -12.65 -30.70
C PHE A 333 -19.28 -12.13 -31.79
N ALA A 334 -18.95 -11.01 -32.44
CA ALA A 334 -19.75 -10.44 -33.52
C ALA A 334 -19.84 -11.36 -34.75
N LEU A 335 -18.76 -12.08 -35.07
CA LEU A 335 -18.73 -13.07 -36.16
C LEU A 335 -19.45 -14.37 -35.78
N GLU A 336 -19.53 -14.69 -34.49
CA GLU A 336 -20.23 -15.88 -33.99
C GLU A 336 -21.73 -15.69 -33.83
N ILE A 337 -22.20 -14.48 -33.55
CA ILE A 337 -23.62 -14.15 -33.56
C ILE A 337 -24.11 -14.35 -35.01
N PRO A 338 -24.92 -15.37 -35.30
CA PRO A 338 -25.43 -15.54 -36.65
C PRO A 338 -26.34 -14.35 -36.91
N SER A 339 -25.96 -13.53 -37.89
CA SER A 339 -26.87 -12.58 -38.50
C SER A 339 -28.18 -13.33 -38.81
N LEU A 340 -29.28 -12.74 -38.33
CA LEU A 340 -30.63 -13.29 -38.35
C LEU A 340 -30.88 -14.15 -39.60
N PRO A 341 -31.49 -15.35 -39.47
CA PRO A 341 -31.64 -16.28 -40.58
C PRO A 341 -32.27 -15.55 -41.76
N THR A 342 -31.46 -15.28 -42.80
CA THR A 342 -31.95 -14.62 -44.00
C THR A 342 -32.97 -15.57 -44.62
N ARG A 343 -34.26 -15.23 -44.54
CA ARG A 343 -35.32 -16.02 -45.16
C ARG A 343 -35.08 -16.01 -46.66
N ARG A 344 -34.41 -17.05 -47.17
CA ARG A 344 -34.34 -17.31 -48.60
C ARG A 344 -35.75 -17.72 -49.03
N ARG A 345 -36.47 -16.86 -49.75
CA ARG A 345 -37.68 -17.28 -50.45
C ARG A 345 -37.25 -18.29 -51.50
N VAL A 346 -37.50 -19.56 -51.25
CA VAL A 346 -37.45 -20.58 -52.29
C VAL A 346 -38.67 -20.30 -53.17
N ALA A 347 -38.45 -19.92 -54.42
CA ALA A 347 -39.52 -19.85 -55.41
C ALA A 347 -40.02 -21.28 -55.63
N MET A 348 -41.21 -21.61 -55.10
CA MET A 348 -41.89 -22.83 -55.52
C MET A 348 -42.37 -22.62 -56.95
N GLY A 349 -41.88 -23.44 -57.87
CA GLY A 349 -42.44 -23.50 -59.22
C GLY A 349 -43.95 -23.70 -59.13
N THR A 350 -44.69 -22.91 -59.89
CA THR A 350 -46.15 -22.98 -59.96
C THR A 350 -46.56 -24.36 -60.46
N THR A 351 -47.10 -25.21 -59.59
CA THR A 351 -47.83 -26.40 -60.02
C THR A 351 -49.19 -25.94 -60.55
N THR A 352 -49.27 -25.73 -61.86
CA THR A 352 -50.55 -25.76 -62.57
C THR A 352 -51.19 -27.12 -62.36
N THR A 353 -52.49 -27.07 -62.10
CA THR A 353 -53.46 -28.16 -61.93
C THR A 353 -53.17 -29.45 -62.69
N GLY A 354 -53.17 -30.55 -61.94
CA GLY A 354 -53.66 -31.85 -62.40
C GLY A 354 -52.71 -32.74 -63.19
N GLU A 355 -51.73 -33.38 -62.54
CA GLU A 355 -51.40 -34.81 -62.72
C GLU A 355 -50.33 -35.25 -61.70
N ALA A 356 -50.35 -36.54 -61.36
CA ALA A 356 -49.70 -37.14 -60.19
C ALA A 356 -48.16 -37.01 -60.14
N ALA A 357 -47.59 -36.74 -58.96
CA ALA A 357 -46.17 -36.97 -58.70
C ALA A 357 -45.91 -37.31 -57.22
N LEU A 358 -45.74 -38.61 -56.95
CA LEU A 358 -45.06 -39.13 -55.76
C LEU A 358 -43.65 -38.48 -55.63
N PRO A 359 -43.16 -38.21 -54.41
CA PRO A 359 -41.89 -37.52 -54.19
C PRO A 359 -40.67 -38.30 -54.76
N PRO A 360 -39.67 -37.62 -55.35
CA PRO A 360 -38.59 -38.25 -56.11
C PRO A 360 -37.43 -38.69 -55.19
N LEU A 361 -37.70 -39.44 -54.13
CA LEU A 361 -36.66 -40.09 -53.30
C LEU A 361 -37.02 -41.54 -52.90
N LEU A 362 -37.83 -42.22 -53.72
CA LEU A 362 -38.04 -43.68 -53.64
C LEU A 362 -37.90 -44.36 -55.01
N LYS A 363 -37.06 -43.81 -55.91
CA LYS A 363 -36.78 -44.42 -57.23
C LYS A 363 -35.40 -45.11 -57.33
N LYS A 364 -34.59 -45.16 -56.26
CA LYS A 364 -33.27 -45.82 -56.28
C LYS A 364 -33.06 -46.97 -55.28
N THR A 365 -34.06 -47.36 -54.49
CA THR A 365 -33.91 -48.50 -53.56
C THR A 365 -34.96 -49.60 -53.70
N THR A 366 -35.99 -49.44 -54.53
CA THR A 366 -36.99 -50.46 -54.85
C THR A 366 -36.64 -51.25 -56.13
N LYS A 367 -35.38 -51.70 -56.22
CA LYS A 367 -34.96 -52.74 -57.20
C LYS A 367 -34.28 -53.95 -56.55
N LEU A 368 -34.29 -54.03 -55.22
CA LEU A 368 -33.84 -55.19 -54.44
C LEU A 368 -34.92 -55.45 -53.39
N VAL A 369 -35.31 -56.71 -53.22
CA VAL A 369 -36.37 -57.19 -52.31
C VAL A 369 -37.79 -57.14 -52.89
N ALA A 370 -37.99 -57.85 -54.00
CA ALA A 370 -39.24 -58.57 -54.28
C ALA A 370 -38.89 -60.05 -54.46
N LYS A 371 -38.68 -60.77 -53.35
CA LYS A 371 -38.71 -62.24 -53.31
C LYS A 371 -39.77 -62.65 -52.27
N LYS A 372 -40.84 -63.22 -52.83
CA LYS A 372 -42.10 -63.75 -52.28
C LYS A 372 -41.96 -64.53 -50.96
N PRO A 373 -42.93 -64.46 -50.02
CA PRO A 373 -42.95 -65.31 -48.82
C PRO A 373 -43.78 -66.60 -49.00
N ALA A 374 -43.36 -67.62 -48.24
CA ALA A 374 -44.09 -68.76 -47.66
C ALA A 374 -44.68 -69.87 -48.55
N SER A 375 -44.16 -71.10 -48.35
CA SER A 375 -44.95 -72.31 -48.09
C SER A 375 -44.05 -73.44 -47.57
N LEU A 376 -44.24 -73.81 -46.30
CA LEU A 376 -43.90 -75.13 -45.76
C LEU A 376 -45.10 -76.03 -46.04
N GLU A 377 -44.93 -77.07 -46.85
CA GLU A 377 -45.83 -78.23 -46.85
C GLU A 377 -45.11 -79.45 -47.45
N THR A 378 -44.84 -80.43 -46.57
CA THR A 378 -45.04 -81.88 -46.75
C THR A 378 -44.53 -82.64 -48.00
N ALA A 379 -43.70 -83.64 -47.67
CA ALA A 379 -43.87 -85.08 -47.97
C ALA A 379 -43.35 -85.70 -49.28
N LYS A 380 -42.63 -86.82 -49.07
CA LYS A 380 -42.41 -88.01 -49.94
C LYS A 380 -41.52 -87.73 -51.17
N SER A 381 -40.55 -88.54 -51.55
CA SER A 381 -40.19 -89.93 -51.27
C SER A 381 -38.69 -90.11 -51.44
#